data_AF-X1L876-F1
#
_entry.id   AF-X1L876-F1
#
_cell.length_a   1.000
_cell.length_b   1.000
_cell.length_c   1.000
_cell.angle_alpha   90.00
_cell.angle_beta   90.00
_cell.angle_gamma   90.00
#
_symmetry.space_group_name_H-M   'P 1'
#
loop_
_entity.id
_entity.type
_entity.pdbx_description
1 polymer ?
#
loop_
_entity_poly.entity_id
_entity_poly.type
_entity_poly.pdbx_seq_one_letter_code
_entity_poly.pdbx_strand_id
1 'polypeptide(L)' 'MALPKKKTAKARQGKRRSHLKLNLPALDICPQCQSLKLAHHVCPTCG' A
#
# COMPACT_ATOMS: atom_id res chain seq x y z
N MET A 1 -8.84 -34.18 -6.21
CA MET A 1 -8.74 -32.70 -6.10
C MET A 1 -8.83 -32.32 -4.62
N ALA A 2 -8.02 -31.36 -4.15
CA ALA A 2 -8.10 -30.89 -2.77
C ALA A 2 -9.27 -29.90 -2.62
N LEU A 3 -10.19 -30.19 -1.70
CA LEU A 3 -11.34 -29.34 -1.38
C LEU A 3 -11.27 -28.88 0.08
N PRO A 4 -11.69 -27.64 0.40
CA PRO A 4 -11.78 -27.20 1.78
C PRO A 4 -12.83 -28.04 2.54
N LYS A 5 -12.39 -28.74 3.59
CA LYS A 5 -13.29 -29.60 4.40
C LYS A 5 -14.36 -28.83 5.18
N LYS A 6 -14.06 -27.58 5.57
CA LYS A 6 -14.95 -26.70 6.35
C LYS A 6 -14.77 -25.23 5.94
N LYS A 7 -15.80 -24.42 6.16
CA LYS A 7 -15.71 -22.96 6.05
C LYS A 7 -14.68 -22.42 7.05
N THR A 8 -13.78 -21.53 6.59
CA THR A 8 -12.87 -20.83 7.49
C THR A 8 -13.64 -19.84 8.36
N ALA A 9 -13.46 -19.92 9.69
CA ALA A 9 -14.07 -18.98 10.62
C ALA A 9 -13.67 -17.53 10.32
N LYS A 10 -14.58 -16.57 10.56
CA LYS A 10 -14.34 -15.13 10.34
C LYS A 10 -13.06 -14.65 11.04
N ALA A 11 -12.83 -15.07 12.28
CA ALA A 11 -11.63 -14.75 13.04
C ALA A 11 -10.34 -15.27 12.37
N ARG A 12 -10.36 -16.50 11.82
CA ARG A 12 -9.20 -17.08 11.12
C ARG A 12 -8.93 -16.38 9.78
N GLN A 13 -9.99 -16.02 9.06
CA GLN A 13 -9.86 -15.20 7.84
C GLN A 13 -9.29 -13.82 8.15
N GLY A 14 -9.76 -13.16 9.21
CA GLY A 14 -9.25 -11.85 9.66
C GLY A 14 -7.77 -11.92 10.05
N LYS A 15 -7.38 -12.90 10.88
CA LYS A 15 -5.98 -13.14 11.24
C LYS A 15 -5.09 -13.38 10.03
N ARG A 16 -5.56 -14.14 9.03
CA ARG A 16 -4.80 -14.36 7.79
C ARG A 16 -4.61 -13.07 6.97
N ARG A 17 -5.55 -12.12 7.04
CA ARG A 17 -5.51 -10.85 6.30
C ARG A 17 -4.81 -9.71 7.06
N SER A 18 -4.30 -9.95 8.26
CA SER A 18 -3.67 -8.90 9.10
C SER A 18 -2.50 -8.19 8.43
N HIS A 19 -1.77 -8.89 7.56
CA HIS A 19 -0.60 -8.35 6.86
C HIS A 19 -0.94 -7.66 5.54
N LEU A 20 -2.20 -7.73 5.08
CA LEU A 20 -2.64 -7.14 3.79
C LEU A 20 -2.92 -5.63 3.91
N LYS A 21 -2.13 -4.90 4.68
CA LYS A 21 -2.21 -3.45 4.77
C LYS A 21 -1.36 -2.81 3.67
N LEU A 22 -1.88 -1.75 3.06
CA LEU A 22 -1.12 -0.94 2.11
C LEU A 22 -0.22 0.02 2.90
N ASN A 23 1.01 0.19 2.45
CA ASN A 23 1.90 1.23 2.97
C ASN A 23 1.73 2.48 2.11
N LEU A 24 1.68 3.65 2.76
CA LEU A 24 1.66 4.93 2.06
C LEU A 24 3.03 5.17 1.39
N PRO A 25 3.06 5.74 0.18
CA PRO A 25 4.31 6.10 -0.47
C PRO A 25 5.01 7.23 0.30
N ALA A 26 6.34 7.24 0.26
CA ALA A 26 7.13 8.36 0.77
C ALA A 26 7.00 9.55 -0.19
N LEU A 27 6.57 10.69 0.34
CA LEU A 27 6.43 11.94 -0.39
C LEU A 27 7.43 12.96 0.15
N ASP A 28 8.18 13.56 -0.77
CA ASP A 28 9.12 14.63 -0.50
C ASP A 28 8.60 15.94 -1.09
N ILE A 29 9.07 17.06 -0.54
CA ILE A 29 8.74 18.40 -1.04
C ILE A 29 9.67 18.74 -2.22
N CYS A 30 9.10 19.19 -3.33
CA CYS A 30 9.88 19.69 -4.46
C CYS A 30 10.53 21.05 -4.11
N PRO A 31 11.85 21.23 -4.33
CA PRO A 31 12.53 22.48 -4.00
C PRO A 31 12.12 23.67 -4.88
N GLN A 32 11.58 23.43 -6.08
CA GLN A 32 11.25 24.49 -7.04
C GLN A 32 9.82 25.03 -6.93
N CYS A 33 8.85 24.15 -6.64
CA CYS A 33 7.42 24.50 -6.65
C CYS A 33 6.68 24.08 -5.37
N GLN A 34 7.39 23.54 -4.37
CA GLN A 34 6.87 23.14 -3.06
C GLN A 34 5.72 22.12 -3.11
N SER A 35 5.49 21.48 -4.27
CA SER A 35 4.53 20.39 -4.41
C SER A 35 5.09 19.08 -3.86
N LEU A 36 4.19 18.16 -3.49
CA LEU A 36 4.57 16.82 -3.06
C LEU A 36 4.95 15.98 -4.27
N LYS A 37 6.12 15.35 -4.22
CA LYS A 37 6.61 14.41 -5.23
C LYS A 37 7.01 13.10 -4.57
N LEU A 38 7.07 12.02 -5.35
CA LEU A 38 7.66 10.78 -4.87
C LEU A 38 9.18 10.96 -4.71
N ALA A 39 9.73 10.36 -3.65
CA ALA A 39 11.17 10.33 -3.43
C ALA A 39 11.89 9.72 -4.65
N HIS A 40 13.00 10.34 -5.08
CA HIS A 40 13.78 9.97 -6.29
C HIS A 40 13.02 10.01 -7.63
N HIS A 41 11.84 10.62 -7.69
CA HIS A 41 11.14 10.91 -8.94
C HIS A 41 11.24 12.40 -9.32
N VAL A 42 11.09 12.62 -10.62
CA VAL A 42 10.90 13.94 -11.20
C VAL A 42 9.54 14.50 -10.77
N CYS A 43 9.49 15.80 -10.52
CA CYS A 43 8.28 16.43 -10.02
C CYS A 43 7.25 16.58 -11.15
N PRO A 44 6.01 16.09 -11.00
CA PRO A 44 5.02 16.14 -12.07
C PRO A 44 4.52 17.56 -12.38
N THR A 45 4.73 18.52 -11.46
CA THR A 45 4.22 19.90 -11.63
C THR A 45 5.22 20.84 -12.28
N CYS A 46 6.53 20.69 -12.00
CA CYS A 46 7.56 21.57 -12.57
C CYS A 46 8.45 20.90 -13.62
N GLY A 47 8.26 19.60 -13.86
CA GLY A 47 9.00 18.85 -14.88
C GLY A 47 10.28 18.22 -14.39
#